data_AF-E0UA94-F1
#
_entry.id   AF-E0UA94-F1
#
_cell.length_a   1.000
_cell.length_b   1.000
_cell.length_c   1.000
_cell.angle_alpha   90.00
_cell.angle_beta   90.00
_cell.angle_gamma   90.00
#
_symmetry.space_group_name_H-M   'P 1'
#
loop_
_entity.id
_entity.type
_entity.pdbx_description
1 polymer ?
#
loop_
_entity_poly.entity_id
_entity_poly.type
_entity_poly.pdbx_seq_one_letter_code
_entity_poly.pdbx_strand_id
1 'polypeptide(L)'
;MMSQLIDRLGESNPQLFREIKGRLKPRPIAIAAAISILGQLFVYLYYSSLLPTLRSEYNRYCTGTSPSRDYTYYDTLGFCVKDLFGNPMIMKELWWLDVFTFLSVVGILVMLVVGTYMLISDLSREEQRGTLNFIRLSPQTAKNIFIGKVLGVPILLYGVALLAMPFHLLAGLSAHIPLSLILGFYGVLIASCVLFYNAALLFGLISGALGGFQAWLGSGTVLLFLSLMTGMVMSNSFLSDSPFDWLALFYPGTILAYLVNSTFLPPHTVGYFNLEHLNDLLWYGLPLWNKATSGIGFMLLNMAWWTYWITQALKRRFHNPLATVLSKSQSYWITGSYVVILVGFVLQTTESYRLFDSFVALQIFLTAFFLLLIGALSPHRQALQDWARYRHQMGSNKRSLAKDLIFGDKSPSLAAIDLNVCIVALYLTPVILLSPLEDKTLPTLAGLWLGLSMILIYALVAQRMLLMKSSKRFIAAAAMLGTLIVLPIVGLGFLGIEPTKMAWPWLFSVLPTVATEYATATSILFSLLGQWLTITVLSFQMTRQLRLAGESQTKALLAH
;
A
#
# COMPACT_ATOMS: atom_id res chain seq x y z
N MET A 1 -25.87 35.29 4.88
CA MET A 1 -25.66 33.85 5.23
C MET A 1 -24.53 33.23 4.41
N MET A 2 -24.54 33.29 3.07
CA MET A 2 -23.44 32.77 2.23
C MET A 2 -22.09 33.48 2.47
N SER A 3 -22.07 34.82 2.57
CA SER A 3 -20.85 35.60 2.84
C SER A 3 -20.21 35.23 4.19
N GLN A 4 -21.01 35.19 5.26
CA GLN A 4 -20.57 34.77 6.59
C GLN A 4 -20.02 33.33 6.63
N LEU A 5 -20.57 32.41 5.81
CA LEU A 5 -20.08 31.04 5.70
C LEU A 5 -18.71 30.99 5.00
N ILE A 6 -18.55 31.81 3.96
CA ILE A 6 -17.29 31.97 3.21
C ILE A 6 -16.21 32.57 4.10
N ASP A 7 -16.54 33.60 4.88
CA ASP A 7 -15.60 34.25 5.81
C ASP A 7 -15.15 33.27 6.91
N ARG A 8 -16.10 32.52 7.51
CA ARG A 8 -15.78 31.46 8.49
C ARG A 8 -14.94 30.32 7.92
N LEU A 9 -15.18 29.91 6.68
CA LEU A 9 -14.35 28.92 5.99
C LEU A 9 -12.93 29.44 5.72
N GLY A 10 -12.82 30.71 5.33
CA GLY A 10 -11.54 31.40 5.13
C GLY A 10 -10.72 31.50 6.41
N GLU A 11 -11.37 31.81 7.54
CA GLU A 11 -10.71 31.89 8.86
C GLU A 11 -10.32 30.51 9.40
N SER A 12 -11.16 29.49 9.22
CA SER A 12 -10.93 28.15 9.78
C SER A 12 -9.86 27.35 9.03
N ASN A 13 -9.82 27.42 7.69
CA ASN A 13 -8.78 26.80 6.89
C ASN A 13 -8.48 27.64 5.63
N PRO A 14 -7.54 28.61 5.72
CA PRO A 14 -7.24 29.48 4.60
C PRO A 14 -6.65 28.72 3.40
N GLN A 15 -5.95 27.60 3.64
CA GLN A 15 -5.44 26.74 2.59
C GLN A 15 -6.58 26.10 1.79
N LEU A 16 -7.60 25.56 2.47
CA LEU A 16 -8.79 25.01 1.82
C LEU A 16 -9.51 26.08 1.00
N PHE A 17 -9.72 27.25 1.59
CA PHE A 17 -10.36 28.38 0.91
C PHE A 17 -9.61 28.77 -0.37
N ARG A 18 -8.28 28.82 -0.31
CA ARG A 18 -7.42 29.09 -1.47
C ARG A 18 -7.62 28.08 -2.59
N GLU A 19 -7.65 26.78 -2.27
CA GLU A 19 -7.87 25.73 -3.28
C GLU A 19 -9.28 25.79 -3.88
N ILE A 20 -10.31 25.97 -3.04
CA ILE A 20 -11.71 26.10 -3.47
C ILE A 20 -11.86 27.28 -4.43
N LYS A 21 -11.38 28.47 -4.04
CA LYS A 21 -11.45 29.69 -4.86
C LYS A 21 -10.68 29.55 -6.17
N GLY A 22 -9.56 28.83 -6.15
CA GLY A 22 -8.75 28.59 -7.34
C GLY A 22 -9.41 27.67 -8.38
N ARG A 23 -10.21 26.70 -7.91
CA ARG A 23 -10.71 25.57 -8.72
C ARG A 23 -12.19 25.64 -9.06
N LEU A 24 -13.03 26.14 -8.15
CA LEU A 24 -14.48 26.31 -8.36
C LEU A 24 -14.78 27.55 -9.21
N LYS A 25 -14.36 27.50 -10.48
CA LYS A 25 -14.72 28.48 -11.50
C LYS A 25 -15.89 27.96 -12.33
N PRO A 26 -16.74 28.84 -12.92
CA PRO A 26 -17.93 28.39 -13.67
C PRO A 26 -17.63 27.36 -14.76
N ARG A 27 -16.55 27.57 -15.54
CA ARG A 27 -16.15 26.65 -16.62
C ARG A 27 -15.74 25.25 -16.12
N PRO A 28 -14.77 25.09 -15.19
CA PRO A 28 -14.48 23.79 -14.60
C PRO A 28 -15.67 23.09 -13.94
N ILE A 29 -16.55 23.84 -13.27
CA ILE A 29 -17.78 23.28 -12.68
C ILE A 29 -18.70 22.73 -13.76
N ALA A 30 -18.94 23.49 -14.83
CA ALA A 30 -19.76 23.03 -15.95
C ALA A 30 -19.17 21.78 -16.62
N ILE A 31 -17.85 21.71 -16.80
CA ILE A 31 -17.16 20.54 -17.34
C ILE A 31 -17.31 19.33 -16.40
N ALA A 32 -17.09 19.50 -15.10
CA ALA A 32 -17.26 18.42 -14.12
C ALA A 32 -18.71 17.89 -14.09
N ALA A 33 -19.69 18.79 -14.12
CA ALA A 33 -21.10 18.42 -14.20
C ALA A 33 -21.42 17.66 -15.50
N ALA A 34 -20.93 18.13 -16.66
CA ALA A 34 -21.11 17.47 -17.93
C ALA A 34 -20.48 16.07 -17.95
N ILE A 35 -19.25 15.91 -17.44
CA ILE A 35 -18.58 14.61 -17.33
C ILE A 35 -19.41 13.65 -16.47
N SER A 36 -19.92 14.11 -15.32
CA SER A 36 -20.74 13.27 -14.45
C SER A 36 -22.05 12.84 -15.11
N ILE A 37 -22.81 13.79 -15.67
CA ILE A 37 -24.12 13.53 -16.28
C ILE A 37 -23.98 12.65 -17.53
N LEU A 38 -23.05 12.98 -18.43
CA LEU A 38 -22.81 12.19 -19.64
C LEU A 38 -22.28 10.80 -19.29
N GLY A 39 -21.37 10.69 -18.32
CA GLY A 39 -20.87 9.40 -17.85
C GLY A 39 -22.00 8.49 -17.34
N GLN A 40 -22.88 9.03 -16.49
CA GLN A 40 -24.05 8.30 -16.00
C GLN A 40 -24.99 7.90 -17.14
N LEU A 41 -25.26 8.80 -18.08
CA LEU A 41 -26.08 8.52 -19.27
C LEU A 41 -25.47 7.39 -20.12
N PHE A 42 -24.16 7.42 -20.36
CA PHE A 42 -23.49 6.36 -21.12
C PHE A 42 -23.56 5.01 -20.42
N VAL A 43 -23.37 4.97 -19.09
CA VAL A 43 -23.53 3.72 -18.33
C VAL A 43 -24.96 3.19 -18.44
N TYR A 44 -25.96 4.06 -18.25
CA TYR A 44 -27.36 3.67 -18.37
C TYR A 44 -27.68 3.13 -19.78
N LEU A 45 -27.26 3.84 -20.84
CA LEU A 45 -27.49 3.43 -22.22
C LEU A 45 -26.76 2.12 -22.56
N TYR A 46 -25.52 1.96 -22.09
CA TYR A 46 -24.76 0.73 -22.26
C TYR A 46 -25.48 -0.46 -21.65
N TYR A 47 -25.86 -0.39 -20.37
CA TYR A 47 -26.58 -1.49 -19.73
C TYR A 47 -27.99 -1.69 -20.29
N SER A 48 -28.66 -0.63 -20.75
CA SER A 48 -29.94 -0.75 -21.45
C SER A 48 -29.80 -1.51 -22.77
N SER A 49 -28.67 -1.37 -23.46
CA SER A 49 -28.39 -2.10 -24.71
C SER A 49 -28.14 -3.60 -24.49
N LEU A 50 -27.86 -4.03 -23.25
CA LEU A 50 -27.67 -5.44 -22.89
C LEU A 50 -28.99 -6.17 -22.56
N LEU A 51 -30.11 -5.45 -22.47
CA LEU A 51 -31.42 -6.05 -22.23
C LEU A 51 -31.88 -6.90 -23.42
N PRO A 52 -32.64 -7.99 -23.16
CA PRO A 52 -33.13 -8.86 -24.22
C PRO A 52 -34.10 -8.16 -25.17
N THR A 53 -34.03 -8.52 -26.44
CA THR A 53 -35.01 -8.10 -27.46
C THR A 53 -36.08 -9.17 -27.63
N LEU A 54 -37.18 -8.88 -28.34
CA LEU A 54 -38.28 -9.83 -28.61
C LEU A 54 -37.83 -11.14 -29.31
N ARG A 55 -36.66 -11.12 -29.95
CA ARG A 55 -36.05 -12.25 -30.66
C ARG A 55 -34.95 -12.97 -29.86
N SER A 56 -34.56 -12.45 -28.69
CA SER A 56 -33.51 -13.05 -27.89
C SER A 56 -34.01 -14.34 -27.24
N GLU A 57 -33.37 -15.47 -27.54
CA GLU A 57 -33.66 -16.76 -26.90
C GLU A 57 -32.94 -16.88 -25.55
N TYR A 58 -31.71 -16.36 -25.47
CA TYR A 58 -30.89 -16.35 -24.26
C TYR A 58 -30.37 -14.94 -23.97
N ASN A 59 -30.36 -14.57 -22.69
CA ASN A 59 -29.79 -13.33 -22.19
C ASN A 59 -29.49 -13.45 -20.68
N ARG A 60 -28.42 -12.81 -20.20
CA ARG A 60 -28.02 -12.77 -18.78
C ARG A 60 -29.16 -12.36 -17.85
N TYR A 61 -30.02 -11.44 -18.29
CA TYR A 61 -31.10 -10.89 -17.48
C TYR A 61 -32.41 -11.68 -17.55
N CYS A 62 -32.48 -12.77 -18.32
CA CYS A 62 -33.70 -13.55 -18.45
C CYS A 62 -33.88 -14.56 -17.30
N THR A 63 -35.13 -14.77 -16.87
CA THR A 63 -35.47 -15.56 -15.67
C THR A 63 -35.61 -17.07 -15.91
N GLY A 64 -35.66 -17.51 -17.16
CA GLY A 64 -36.04 -18.88 -17.52
C GLY A 64 -34.88 -19.86 -17.53
N THR A 65 -35.25 -21.13 -17.40
CA THR A 65 -34.37 -22.27 -17.67
C THR A 65 -34.73 -22.91 -19.01
N SER A 66 -33.73 -23.38 -19.76
CA SER A 66 -33.98 -24.05 -21.05
C SER A 66 -34.90 -25.27 -20.89
N PRO A 67 -35.91 -25.45 -21.76
CA PRO A 67 -36.82 -26.59 -21.71
C PRO A 67 -36.23 -27.91 -22.25
N SER A 68 -35.04 -27.91 -22.85
CA SER A 68 -34.41 -29.12 -23.41
C SER A 68 -33.61 -29.91 -22.35
N ARG A 69 -33.89 -31.23 -22.23
CA ARG A 69 -33.26 -32.14 -21.25
C ARG A 69 -31.82 -32.58 -21.58
N ASP A 70 -31.23 -32.11 -22.68
CA ASP A 70 -30.01 -32.67 -23.27
C ASP A 70 -28.71 -31.86 -23.04
N TYR A 71 -28.75 -30.78 -22.26
CA TYR A 71 -27.54 -30.01 -21.94
C TYR A 71 -27.10 -30.22 -20.49
N THR A 72 -25.79 -30.39 -20.33
CA THR A 72 -25.09 -30.52 -19.05
C THR A 72 -25.47 -29.38 -18.09
N TYR A 73 -25.61 -29.74 -16.81
CA TYR A 73 -26.09 -28.97 -15.64
C TYR A 73 -25.62 -27.50 -15.50
N TYR A 74 -24.60 -27.05 -16.25
CA TYR A 74 -23.98 -25.73 -16.14
C TYR A 74 -24.51 -24.67 -17.13
N ASP A 75 -25.32 -25.05 -18.14
CA ASP A 75 -25.64 -24.16 -19.28
C ASP A 75 -27.15 -23.84 -19.46
N THR A 76 -27.95 -24.01 -18.40
CA THR A 76 -29.42 -23.93 -18.50
C THR A 76 -30.04 -22.60 -18.08
N LEU A 77 -29.25 -21.62 -17.60
CA LEU A 77 -29.73 -20.35 -17.05
C LEU A 77 -29.73 -19.22 -18.10
N GLY A 78 -30.73 -18.33 -18.03
CA GLY A 78 -30.81 -17.15 -18.90
C GLY A 78 -31.70 -17.32 -20.14
N PHE A 79 -32.61 -18.30 -20.15
CA PHE A 79 -33.60 -18.46 -21.22
C PHE A 79 -34.72 -17.42 -21.09
N CYS A 80 -35.10 -16.77 -22.19
CA CYS A 80 -36.07 -15.68 -22.19
C CYS A 80 -37.51 -16.18 -22.30
N VAL A 81 -38.16 -16.39 -21.16
CA VAL A 81 -39.61 -16.66 -21.08
C VAL A 81 -40.38 -15.38 -21.38
N LYS A 82 -41.46 -15.51 -22.16
CA LYS A 82 -42.33 -14.39 -22.54
C LYS A 82 -43.54 -14.30 -21.62
N ASP A 83 -43.92 -13.08 -21.26
CA ASP A 83 -45.17 -12.81 -20.54
C ASP A 83 -46.40 -12.98 -21.46
N LEU A 84 -47.59 -12.81 -20.89
CA LEU A 84 -48.87 -12.85 -21.61
C LEU A 84 -48.99 -11.81 -22.75
N PHE A 85 -48.13 -10.79 -22.75
CA PHE A 85 -48.07 -9.74 -23.77
C PHE A 85 -46.94 -9.96 -24.79
N GLY A 86 -46.20 -11.08 -24.68
CA GLY A 86 -45.10 -11.44 -25.58
C GLY A 86 -43.75 -10.80 -25.26
N ASN A 87 -43.62 -10.07 -24.13
CA ASN A 87 -42.37 -9.42 -23.70
C ASN A 87 -41.50 -10.39 -22.90
N PRO A 88 -40.16 -10.35 -23.04
CA PRO A 88 -39.28 -11.17 -22.23
C PRO A 88 -39.36 -10.76 -20.75
N MET A 89 -39.51 -11.75 -19.88
CA MET A 89 -39.43 -11.57 -18.43
C MET A 89 -37.98 -11.42 -18.00
N ILE A 90 -37.67 -10.29 -17.35
CA ILE A 90 -36.31 -9.92 -16.95
C ILE A 90 -36.15 -9.82 -15.43
N MET A 91 -34.97 -10.20 -14.94
CA MET A 91 -34.47 -9.98 -13.59
C MET A 91 -33.97 -8.54 -13.47
N LYS A 92 -34.86 -7.63 -13.09
CA LYS A 92 -34.54 -6.20 -12.99
C LYS A 92 -33.49 -5.92 -11.92
N GLU A 93 -33.50 -6.70 -10.85
CA GLU A 93 -32.58 -6.60 -9.72
C GLU A 93 -31.15 -6.90 -10.16
N LEU A 94 -30.95 -7.93 -11.01
CA LEU A 94 -29.63 -8.28 -11.55
C LEU A 94 -29.09 -7.19 -12.48
N TRP A 95 -29.97 -6.58 -13.29
CA TRP A 95 -29.59 -5.46 -14.15
C TRP A 95 -29.14 -4.25 -13.34
N TRP A 96 -29.91 -3.86 -12.32
CA TRP A 96 -29.52 -2.78 -11.41
C TRP A 96 -28.27 -3.10 -10.60
N LEU A 97 -28.06 -4.36 -10.21
CA LEU A 97 -26.86 -4.81 -9.51
C LEU A 97 -25.61 -4.66 -10.39
N ASP A 98 -25.69 -5.04 -11.67
CA ASP A 98 -24.57 -4.89 -12.60
C ASP A 98 -24.24 -3.39 -12.83
N VAL A 99 -25.26 -2.53 -12.99
CA VAL A 99 -25.08 -1.07 -13.07
C VAL A 99 -24.42 -0.52 -11.81
N PHE A 100 -24.93 -0.89 -10.64
CA PHE A 100 -24.38 -0.48 -9.33
C PHE A 100 -22.92 -0.90 -9.17
N THR A 101 -22.61 -2.14 -9.51
CA THR A 101 -21.28 -2.74 -9.40
C THR A 101 -20.29 -2.05 -10.32
N PHE A 102 -20.67 -1.79 -11.57
CA PHE A 102 -19.83 -1.05 -12.51
C PHE A 102 -19.54 0.36 -12.04
N LEU A 103 -20.57 1.09 -11.60
CA LEU A 103 -20.40 2.44 -11.04
C LEU A 103 -19.51 2.41 -9.78
N SER A 104 -19.60 1.37 -8.96
CA SER A 104 -18.75 1.21 -7.77
C SER A 104 -17.28 1.02 -8.16
N VAL A 105 -16.97 0.09 -9.07
CA VAL A 105 -15.60 -0.18 -9.53
C VAL A 105 -14.99 1.05 -10.21
N VAL A 106 -15.73 1.68 -11.13
CA VAL A 106 -15.29 2.92 -11.79
C VAL A 106 -15.14 4.05 -10.77
N GLY A 107 -16.05 4.18 -9.82
CA GLY A 107 -15.99 5.16 -8.74
C GLY A 107 -14.73 5.01 -7.89
N ILE A 108 -14.37 3.78 -7.50
CA ILE A 108 -13.14 3.47 -6.77
C ILE A 108 -11.91 3.91 -7.58
N LEU A 109 -11.83 3.49 -8.85
CA LEU A 109 -10.70 3.82 -9.72
C LEU A 109 -10.57 5.33 -9.92
N VAL A 110 -11.65 6.00 -10.28
CA VAL A 110 -11.66 7.44 -10.55
C VAL A 110 -11.30 8.23 -9.29
N MET A 111 -11.90 7.92 -8.14
CA MET A 111 -11.63 8.63 -6.89
C MET A 111 -10.18 8.45 -6.44
N LEU A 112 -9.66 7.22 -6.44
CA LEU A 112 -8.32 6.96 -5.91
C LEU A 112 -7.21 7.33 -6.90
N VAL A 113 -7.35 7.00 -8.19
CA VAL A 113 -6.31 7.26 -9.21
C VAL A 113 -6.25 8.74 -9.57
N VAL A 114 -7.39 9.33 -9.96
CA VAL A 114 -7.43 10.75 -10.38
C VAL A 114 -7.11 11.67 -9.20
N GLY A 115 -7.65 11.38 -8.01
CA GLY A 115 -7.34 12.16 -6.81
C GLY A 115 -5.86 12.11 -6.42
N THR A 116 -5.24 10.92 -6.49
CA THR A 116 -3.79 10.74 -6.28
C THR A 116 -2.99 11.55 -7.30
N TYR A 117 -3.33 11.46 -8.58
CA TYR A 117 -2.69 12.23 -9.64
C TYR A 117 -2.78 13.74 -9.38
N MET A 118 -3.99 14.23 -9.06
CA MET A 118 -4.25 15.66 -8.83
C MET A 118 -3.42 16.20 -7.67
N LEU A 119 -3.32 15.47 -6.55
CA LEU A 119 -2.55 15.90 -5.38
C LEU A 119 -1.04 15.91 -5.64
N ILE A 120 -0.51 14.88 -6.28
CA ILE A 120 0.93 14.83 -6.61
C ILE A 120 1.27 15.92 -7.63
N SER A 121 0.46 16.07 -8.68
CA SER A 121 0.65 17.08 -9.72
C SER A 121 0.60 18.49 -9.15
N ASP A 122 -0.35 18.76 -8.26
CA ASP A 122 -0.48 20.05 -7.58
C ASP A 122 0.77 20.38 -6.76
N LEU A 123 1.21 19.44 -5.91
CA LEU A 123 2.35 19.64 -5.04
C LEU A 123 3.67 19.77 -5.83
N SER A 124 3.86 18.97 -6.87
CA SER A 124 5.02 19.06 -7.77
C SER A 124 5.07 20.41 -8.48
N ARG A 125 3.92 20.92 -8.94
CA ARG A 125 3.83 22.25 -9.57
C ARG A 125 4.11 23.38 -8.58
N GLU A 126 3.67 23.25 -7.33
CA GLU A 126 3.97 24.24 -6.28
C GLU A 126 5.44 24.27 -5.89
N GLU A 127 6.10 23.09 -5.89
CA GLU A 127 7.52 22.96 -5.64
C GLU A 127 8.34 23.58 -6.78
N GLN A 128 8.00 23.27 -8.03
CA GLN A 128 8.65 23.85 -9.22
C GLN A 128 8.51 25.37 -9.29
N ARG A 129 7.39 25.92 -8.83
CA ARG A 129 7.15 27.38 -8.77
C ARG A 129 7.79 28.05 -7.55
N GLY A 130 8.39 27.29 -6.63
CA GLY A 130 8.92 27.80 -5.37
C GLY A 130 7.84 28.21 -4.34
N THR A 131 6.56 28.10 -4.70
CA THR A 131 5.43 28.45 -3.83
C THR A 131 5.32 27.57 -2.58
N LEU A 132 5.77 26.32 -2.66
CA LEU A 132 5.77 25.41 -1.51
C LEU A 132 6.63 25.93 -0.34
N ASN A 133 7.75 26.60 -0.62
CA ASN A 133 8.60 27.18 0.42
C ASN A 133 7.91 28.35 1.14
N PHE A 134 7.13 29.16 0.42
CA PHE A 134 6.32 30.21 1.04
C PHE A 134 5.21 29.62 1.92
N ILE A 135 4.57 28.52 1.49
CA ILE A 135 3.56 27.82 2.29
C ILE A 135 4.16 27.27 3.58
N ARG A 136 5.40 26.74 3.53
CA ARG A 136 6.15 26.27 4.72
C ARG A 136 6.45 27.37 5.73
N LEU A 137 6.61 28.62 5.28
CA LEU A 137 6.86 29.79 6.14
C LEU A 137 5.57 30.41 6.69
N SER A 138 4.40 29.97 6.22
CA SER A 138 3.12 30.46 6.73
C SER A 138 2.91 30.02 8.19
N PRO A 139 2.19 30.81 9.01
CA PRO A 139 1.93 30.46 10.42
C PRO A 139 0.95 29.28 10.59
N GLN A 140 0.50 28.65 9.51
CA GLN A 140 -0.44 27.55 9.57
C GLN A 140 0.23 26.23 9.97
N THR A 141 -0.51 25.41 10.71
CA THR A 141 -0.04 24.06 11.02
C THR A 141 -0.03 23.20 9.76
N ALA A 142 0.98 22.33 9.61
CA ALA A 142 1.05 21.37 8.50
C ALA A 142 -0.23 20.53 8.37
N LYS A 143 -0.88 20.21 9.50
CA LYS A 143 -2.16 19.48 9.51
C LYS A 143 -3.25 20.26 8.74
N ASN A 144 -3.44 21.55 9.02
CA ASN A 144 -4.45 22.36 8.34
C ASN A 144 -4.14 22.51 6.85
N ILE A 145 -2.86 22.66 6.51
CA ILE A 145 -2.40 22.75 5.11
C ILE A 145 -2.76 21.47 4.35
N PHE A 146 -2.41 20.30 4.90
CA PHE A 146 -2.67 19.04 4.21
C PHE A 146 -4.15 18.68 4.18
N ILE A 147 -4.92 18.91 5.25
CA ILE A 147 -6.39 18.76 5.22
C ILE A 147 -6.99 19.67 4.14
N GLY A 148 -6.51 20.92 4.05
CA GLY A 148 -6.95 21.86 3.03
C GLY A 148 -6.63 21.40 1.60
N LYS A 149 -5.49 20.75 1.39
CA LYS A 149 -5.15 20.15 0.09
C LYS A 149 -5.96 18.90 -0.22
N VAL A 150 -6.07 17.96 0.72
CA VAL A 150 -6.84 16.72 0.58
C VAL A 150 -8.29 17.04 0.21
N LEU A 151 -8.90 18.03 0.87
CA LEU A 151 -10.29 18.42 0.61
C LEU A 151 -10.45 19.36 -0.60
N GLY A 152 -9.49 20.26 -0.82
CA GLY A 152 -9.63 21.34 -1.79
C GLY A 152 -9.11 21.01 -3.19
N VAL A 153 -8.02 20.25 -3.32
CA VAL A 153 -7.40 19.96 -4.62
C VAL A 153 -8.32 19.12 -5.52
N PRO A 154 -8.86 17.98 -5.05
CA PRO A 154 -9.83 17.18 -5.80
C PRO A 154 -11.29 17.66 -5.66
N ILE A 155 -11.56 18.93 -5.31
CA ILE A 155 -12.94 19.40 -5.05
C ILE A 155 -13.90 19.21 -6.24
N LEU A 156 -13.40 19.36 -7.48
CA LEU A 156 -14.20 19.10 -8.68
C LEU A 156 -14.49 17.61 -8.87
N LEU A 157 -13.53 16.75 -8.52
CA LEU A 157 -13.69 15.30 -8.54
C LEU A 157 -14.76 14.85 -7.52
N TYR A 158 -14.76 15.46 -6.33
CA TYR A 158 -15.84 15.27 -5.36
C TYR A 158 -17.19 15.75 -5.88
N GLY A 159 -17.22 16.85 -6.64
CA GLY A 159 -18.43 17.31 -7.34
C GLY A 159 -18.96 16.28 -8.35
N VAL A 160 -18.07 15.67 -9.14
CA VAL A 160 -18.43 14.58 -10.07
C VAL A 160 -19.06 13.41 -9.32
N ALA A 161 -18.42 12.97 -8.24
CA ALA A 161 -18.90 11.86 -7.41
C ALA A 161 -20.23 12.19 -6.72
N LEU A 162 -20.40 13.41 -6.20
CA LEU A 162 -21.63 13.86 -5.56
C LEU A 162 -22.80 13.89 -6.55
N LEU A 163 -22.57 14.31 -7.80
CA LEU A 163 -23.57 14.28 -8.86
C LEU A 163 -23.90 12.86 -9.35
N ALA A 164 -22.97 11.92 -9.21
CA ALA A 164 -23.19 10.50 -9.54
C ALA A 164 -23.84 9.69 -8.40
N MET A 165 -23.75 10.19 -7.17
CA MET A 165 -24.28 9.54 -5.98
C MET A 165 -25.77 9.20 -6.08
N PRO A 166 -26.68 10.07 -6.57
CA PRO A 166 -28.10 9.73 -6.65
C PRO A 166 -28.36 8.52 -7.55
N PHE A 167 -27.75 8.47 -8.74
CA PHE A 167 -27.93 7.34 -9.65
C PHE A 167 -27.32 6.05 -9.08
N HIS A 168 -26.15 6.13 -8.46
CA HIS A 168 -25.52 5.00 -7.77
C HIS A 168 -26.38 4.47 -6.61
N LEU A 169 -26.96 5.37 -5.79
CA LEU A 169 -27.87 5.00 -4.69
C LEU A 169 -29.14 4.33 -5.24
N LEU A 170 -29.74 4.91 -6.27
CA LEU A 170 -30.94 4.35 -6.91
C LEU A 170 -30.67 2.96 -7.47
N ALA A 171 -29.53 2.75 -8.13
CA ALA A 171 -29.13 1.44 -8.64
C ALA A 171 -29.00 0.41 -7.51
N GLY A 172 -28.33 0.76 -6.41
CA GLY A 172 -28.14 -0.14 -5.27
C GLY A 172 -29.44 -0.49 -4.56
N LEU A 173 -30.32 0.50 -4.32
CA LEU A 173 -31.62 0.27 -3.71
C LEU A 173 -32.55 -0.53 -4.62
N SER A 174 -32.50 -0.31 -5.93
CA SER A 174 -33.28 -1.09 -6.91
C SER A 174 -32.79 -2.53 -7.04
N ALA A 175 -31.53 -2.80 -6.69
CA ALA A 175 -30.97 -4.14 -6.55
C ALA A 175 -31.26 -4.78 -5.17
N HIS A 176 -32.08 -4.15 -4.33
CA HIS A 176 -32.42 -4.59 -2.96
C HIS A 176 -31.22 -4.66 -1.99
N ILE A 177 -30.17 -3.86 -2.22
CA ILE A 177 -29.05 -3.75 -1.27
C ILE A 177 -29.47 -2.87 -0.08
N PRO A 178 -29.24 -3.30 1.18
CA PRO A 178 -29.60 -2.50 2.35
C PRO A 178 -28.80 -1.21 2.40
N LEU A 179 -29.50 -0.09 2.67
CA LEU A 179 -28.89 1.25 2.70
C LEU A 179 -27.70 1.35 3.66
N SER A 180 -27.76 0.67 4.81
CA SER A 180 -26.66 0.64 5.79
C SER A 180 -25.35 0.12 5.21
N LEU A 181 -25.43 -0.88 4.31
CA LEU A 181 -24.27 -1.49 3.70
C LEU A 181 -23.69 -0.62 2.57
N ILE A 182 -24.56 0.08 1.81
CA ILE A 182 -24.13 1.09 0.83
C ILE A 182 -23.42 2.25 1.53
N LEU A 183 -23.95 2.72 2.66
CA LEU A 183 -23.29 3.74 3.48
C LEU A 183 -21.96 3.23 4.06
N GLY A 184 -21.89 1.96 4.47
CA GLY A 184 -20.65 1.30 4.88
C GLY A 184 -19.59 1.31 3.79
N PHE A 185 -19.97 0.97 2.55
CA PHE A 185 -19.11 1.06 1.37
C PHE A 185 -18.59 2.48 1.14
N TYR A 186 -19.46 3.50 1.19
CA TYR A 186 -19.03 4.90 1.07
C TYR A 186 -18.07 5.32 2.19
N GLY A 187 -18.31 4.88 3.42
CA GLY A 187 -17.41 5.11 4.55
C GLY A 187 -16.00 4.57 4.30
N VAL A 188 -15.90 3.34 3.79
CA VAL A 188 -14.60 2.73 3.46
C VAL A 188 -13.94 3.39 2.26
N LEU A 189 -14.70 3.75 1.23
CA LEU A 189 -14.16 4.49 0.08
C LEU A 189 -13.59 5.85 0.50
N ILE A 190 -14.26 6.57 1.40
CA ILE A 190 -13.76 7.83 1.98
C ILE A 190 -12.48 7.56 2.78
N ALA A 191 -12.45 6.54 3.62
CA ALA A 191 -11.25 6.17 4.39
C ALA A 191 -10.07 5.80 3.47
N SER A 192 -10.33 5.08 2.38
CA SER A 192 -9.34 4.79 1.33
C SER A 192 -8.84 6.08 0.68
N CYS A 193 -9.74 7.00 0.31
CA CYS A 193 -9.32 8.29 -0.23
C CYS A 193 -8.40 9.04 0.74
N VAL A 194 -8.74 9.09 2.03
CA VAL A 194 -7.89 9.73 3.04
C VAL A 194 -6.51 9.07 3.10
N LEU A 195 -6.44 7.73 3.13
CA LEU A 195 -5.18 6.99 3.18
C LEU A 195 -4.32 7.27 1.93
N PHE A 196 -4.87 7.01 0.73
CA PHE A 196 -4.16 7.15 -0.53
C PHE A 196 -3.78 8.61 -0.82
N TYR A 197 -4.61 9.58 -0.44
CA TYR A 197 -4.30 11.00 -0.65
C TYR A 197 -3.20 11.50 0.29
N ASN A 198 -3.14 11.01 1.54
CA ASN A 198 -2.01 11.27 2.42
C ASN A 198 -0.73 10.60 1.88
N ALA A 199 -0.82 9.35 1.39
CA ALA A 199 0.31 8.68 0.76
C ALA A 199 0.80 9.43 -0.49
N ALA A 200 -0.13 9.93 -1.30
CA ALA A 200 0.14 10.73 -2.50
C ALA A 200 0.88 12.03 -2.16
N LEU A 201 0.44 12.75 -1.13
CA LEU A 201 1.14 13.94 -0.65
C LEU A 201 2.54 13.62 -0.12
N LEU A 202 2.70 12.49 0.59
CA LEU A 202 4.00 12.08 1.14
C LEU A 202 4.98 11.75 0.02
N PHE A 203 4.52 10.94 -0.93
CA PHE A 203 5.25 10.64 -2.16
C PHE A 203 5.59 11.93 -2.91
N GLY A 204 4.61 12.82 -3.02
CA GLY A 204 4.72 14.22 -3.46
C GLY A 204 5.96 14.95 -2.93
N LEU A 205 6.16 14.93 -1.61
CA LEU A 205 7.29 15.62 -0.95
C LEU A 205 8.62 14.88 -1.07
N ILE A 206 8.61 13.55 -1.18
CA ILE A 206 9.85 12.74 -1.17
C ILE A 206 10.49 12.69 -2.55
N SER A 207 9.69 12.64 -3.61
CA SER A 207 10.17 12.43 -4.98
C SER A 207 10.10 13.67 -5.87
N GLY A 208 10.22 14.87 -5.29
CA GLY A 208 10.19 16.15 -6.03
C GLY A 208 11.22 16.22 -7.18
N ALA A 209 12.32 15.45 -7.10
CA ALA A 209 13.31 15.33 -8.17
C ALA A 209 12.77 14.73 -9.48
N LEU A 210 11.64 14.03 -9.45
CA LEU A 210 11.00 13.44 -10.64
C LEU A 210 10.14 14.44 -11.44
N GLY A 211 9.91 15.64 -10.90
CA GLY A 211 9.12 16.67 -11.58
C GLY A 211 7.71 16.19 -11.97
N GLY A 212 7.33 16.39 -13.23
CA GLY A 212 6.00 16.00 -13.74
C GLY A 212 5.77 14.48 -13.83
N PHE A 213 6.84 13.68 -13.96
CA PHE A 213 6.74 12.21 -14.04
C PHE A 213 6.23 11.59 -12.73
N GLN A 214 6.41 12.29 -11.62
CA GLN A 214 5.97 11.86 -10.30
C GLN A 214 4.47 11.55 -10.24
N ALA A 215 3.63 12.42 -10.80
CA ALA A 215 2.18 12.23 -10.77
C ALA A 215 1.76 11.01 -11.58
N TRP A 216 2.39 10.77 -12.73
CA TRP A 216 2.17 9.58 -13.54
C TRP A 216 2.59 8.31 -12.79
N LEU A 217 3.79 8.30 -12.19
CA LEU A 217 4.28 7.13 -11.46
C LEU A 217 3.39 6.79 -10.26
N GLY A 218 3.07 7.78 -9.42
CA GLY A 218 2.25 7.56 -8.22
C GLY A 218 0.83 7.11 -8.54
N SER A 219 0.15 7.76 -9.49
CA SER A 219 -1.20 7.36 -9.90
C SER A 219 -1.21 6.04 -10.68
N GLY A 220 -0.18 5.76 -11.49
CA GLY A 220 0.00 4.49 -12.20
C GLY A 220 0.19 3.31 -11.25
N THR A 221 0.94 3.48 -10.17
CA THR A 221 1.06 2.46 -9.12
C THR A 221 -0.27 2.18 -8.43
N VAL A 222 -1.04 3.23 -8.09
CA VAL A 222 -2.38 3.06 -7.52
C VAL A 222 -3.32 2.35 -8.51
N LEU A 223 -3.29 2.73 -9.79
CA LEU A 223 -4.08 2.08 -10.83
C LEU A 223 -3.73 0.59 -10.97
N LEU A 224 -2.44 0.25 -11.04
CA LEU A 224 -1.98 -1.14 -11.12
C LEU A 224 -2.48 -1.94 -9.92
N PHE A 225 -2.31 -1.41 -8.70
CA PHE A 225 -2.80 -2.03 -7.48
C PHE A 225 -4.31 -2.28 -7.53
N LEU A 226 -5.11 -1.26 -7.83
CA LEU A 226 -6.56 -1.37 -7.87
C LEU A 226 -7.05 -2.32 -8.97
N SER A 227 -6.41 -2.32 -10.14
CA SER A 227 -6.74 -3.24 -11.23
C SER A 227 -6.44 -4.69 -10.87
N LEU A 228 -5.28 -4.95 -10.25
CA LEU A 228 -4.93 -6.29 -9.76
C LEU A 228 -5.91 -6.78 -8.70
N MET A 229 -6.20 -5.94 -7.70
CA MET A 229 -7.16 -6.29 -6.65
C MET A 229 -8.55 -6.51 -7.22
N THR A 230 -9.05 -5.62 -8.10
CA THR A 230 -10.35 -5.79 -8.76
C THR A 230 -10.40 -7.13 -9.50
N GLY A 231 -9.36 -7.46 -10.27
CA GLY A 231 -9.25 -8.75 -10.96
C GLY A 231 -9.31 -9.93 -10.00
N MET A 232 -8.55 -9.89 -8.90
CA MET A 232 -8.53 -10.94 -7.88
C MET A 232 -9.87 -11.12 -7.16
N VAL A 233 -10.59 -10.03 -6.86
CA VAL A 233 -11.89 -10.12 -6.15
C VAL A 233 -13.00 -10.58 -7.11
N MET A 234 -12.89 -10.23 -8.39
CA MET A 234 -13.84 -10.68 -9.41
C MET A 234 -13.58 -12.14 -9.84
N SER A 235 -12.34 -12.63 -9.74
CA SER A 235 -12.02 -14.04 -9.94
C SER A 235 -12.29 -14.85 -8.68
N ASN A 236 -12.57 -16.15 -8.82
CA ASN A 236 -12.70 -17.10 -7.69
C ASN A 236 -11.34 -17.41 -7.02
N SER A 237 -10.34 -16.53 -7.14
CA SER A 237 -8.97 -16.70 -6.63
C SER A 237 -8.59 -15.56 -5.69
N PHE A 238 -9.58 -15.05 -4.95
CA PHE A 238 -9.45 -13.85 -4.13
C PHE A 238 -8.54 -14.03 -2.92
N LEU A 239 -8.46 -15.24 -2.37
CA LEU A 239 -7.63 -15.57 -1.21
C LEU A 239 -6.40 -16.39 -1.59
N SER A 240 -5.30 -16.07 -0.95
CA SER A 240 -4.00 -16.71 -1.16
C SER A 240 -3.53 -17.53 0.04
N ASP A 241 -4.34 -17.61 1.11
CA ASP A 241 -3.98 -18.16 2.43
C ASP A 241 -2.63 -17.62 2.92
N SER A 242 -2.33 -16.35 2.65
CA SER A 242 -0.99 -15.80 2.82
C SER A 242 -1.01 -14.33 3.24
N PRO A 243 0.13 -13.74 3.63
CA PRO A 243 0.25 -12.32 3.94
C PRO A 243 -0.21 -11.37 2.83
N PHE A 244 -0.34 -11.84 1.58
CA PHE A 244 -0.91 -11.04 0.49
C PHE A 244 -2.36 -10.62 0.76
N ASP A 245 -3.11 -11.40 1.54
CA ASP A 245 -4.50 -11.09 1.89
C ASP A 245 -4.63 -9.79 2.71
N TRP A 246 -3.55 -9.35 3.38
CA TRP A 246 -3.48 -8.04 4.02
C TRP A 246 -3.73 -6.89 3.05
N LEU A 247 -3.36 -7.03 1.77
CA LEU A 247 -3.57 -6.02 0.74
C LEU A 247 -5.06 -5.77 0.46
N ALA A 248 -5.92 -6.77 0.68
CA ALA A 248 -7.37 -6.62 0.57
C ALA A 248 -7.92 -5.58 1.55
N LEU A 249 -7.28 -5.38 2.71
CA LEU A 249 -7.70 -4.36 3.68
C LEU A 249 -7.54 -2.92 3.17
N PHE A 250 -6.77 -2.70 2.11
CA PHE A 250 -6.61 -1.38 1.48
C PHE A 250 -7.51 -1.18 0.26
N TYR A 251 -8.17 -2.23 -0.22
CA TYR A 251 -9.03 -2.18 -1.39
C TYR A 251 -10.50 -2.06 -0.99
N PRO A 252 -11.18 -0.90 -1.23
CA PRO A 252 -12.57 -0.73 -0.83
C PRO A 252 -13.55 -1.68 -1.55
N GLY A 253 -13.16 -2.20 -2.72
CA GLY A 253 -14.01 -3.14 -3.47
C GLY A 253 -14.13 -4.53 -2.83
N THR A 254 -13.33 -4.86 -1.82
CA THR A 254 -13.53 -6.08 -1.01
C THR A 254 -14.93 -6.12 -0.38
N ILE A 255 -15.53 -4.96 -0.11
CA ILE A 255 -16.86 -4.86 0.49
C ILE A 255 -17.95 -5.22 -0.52
N LEU A 256 -17.68 -5.14 -1.83
CA LEU A 256 -18.67 -5.44 -2.88
C LEU A 256 -19.24 -6.85 -2.77
N ALA A 257 -18.47 -7.82 -2.28
CA ALA A 257 -18.97 -9.17 -2.02
C ALA A 257 -20.07 -9.20 -0.96
N TYR A 258 -19.98 -8.41 0.12
CA TYR A 258 -21.08 -8.27 1.07
C TYR A 258 -22.31 -7.63 0.42
N LEU A 259 -22.11 -6.63 -0.46
CA LEU A 259 -23.20 -5.94 -1.14
C LEU A 259 -23.94 -6.87 -2.10
N VAL A 260 -23.20 -7.60 -2.92
CA VAL A 260 -23.76 -8.58 -3.85
C VAL A 260 -24.50 -9.69 -3.11
N ASN A 261 -23.88 -10.27 -2.07
CA ASN A 261 -24.49 -11.35 -1.30
C ASN A 261 -25.69 -10.90 -0.47
N SER A 262 -25.86 -9.60 -0.21
CA SER A 262 -27.03 -9.08 0.49
C SER A 262 -28.29 -9.03 -0.37
N THR A 263 -28.16 -9.24 -1.69
CA THR A 263 -29.30 -9.32 -2.61
C THR A 263 -29.98 -10.68 -2.54
N PHE A 264 -31.23 -10.77 -3.01
CA PHE A 264 -31.98 -12.03 -3.10
C PHE A 264 -31.54 -12.92 -4.28
N LEU A 265 -30.49 -12.53 -5.01
CA LEU A 265 -30.05 -13.19 -6.23
C LEU A 265 -29.21 -14.43 -5.90
N PRO A 266 -29.44 -15.58 -6.57
CA PRO A 266 -28.59 -16.74 -6.38
C PRO A 266 -27.13 -16.47 -6.79
N PRO A 267 -26.12 -16.97 -6.04
CA PRO A 267 -24.70 -16.71 -6.34
C PRO A 267 -24.28 -17.10 -7.76
N HIS A 268 -24.82 -18.21 -8.27
CA HIS A 268 -24.56 -18.71 -9.62
C HIS A 268 -25.09 -17.77 -10.72
N THR A 269 -26.15 -17.00 -10.45
CA THR A 269 -26.72 -16.03 -11.39
C THR A 269 -25.85 -14.77 -11.50
N VAL A 270 -25.24 -14.36 -10.39
CA VAL A 270 -24.39 -13.15 -10.37
C VAL A 270 -23.03 -13.44 -11.02
N GLY A 271 -22.38 -14.53 -10.63
CA GLY A 271 -21.14 -15.02 -11.23
C GLY A 271 -19.88 -14.19 -10.91
N TYR A 272 -19.93 -13.31 -9.91
CA TYR A 272 -18.78 -12.52 -9.43
C TYR A 272 -18.91 -12.21 -7.93
N PHE A 273 -17.80 -11.83 -7.28
CA PHE A 273 -17.74 -11.42 -5.86
C PHE A 273 -18.33 -12.45 -4.88
N ASN A 274 -17.86 -13.70 -4.95
CA ASN A 274 -18.35 -14.78 -4.07
C ASN A 274 -17.95 -14.52 -2.59
N LEU A 275 -18.95 -14.53 -1.70
CA LEU A 275 -18.77 -14.31 -0.26
C LEU A 275 -18.17 -15.53 0.46
N GLU A 276 -18.38 -16.75 -0.04
CA GLU A 276 -17.88 -17.97 0.62
C GLU A 276 -16.37 -17.88 0.85
N HIS A 277 -15.63 -17.48 -0.18
CA HIS A 277 -14.19 -17.27 -0.05
C HIS A 277 -13.84 -16.20 0.98
N LEU A 278 -14.58 -15.09 1.06
CA LEU A 278 -14.30 -14.05 2.05
C LEU A 278 -14.52 -14.53 3.50
N ASN A 279 -15.46 -15.43 3.73
CA ASN A 279 -15.71 -16.00 5.05
C ASN A 279 -14.59 -16.97 5.50
N ASP A 280 -13.86 -17.56 4.56
CA ASP A 280 -12.72 -18.43 4.84
C ASP A 280 -11.48 -17.64 5.30
N LEU A 281 -11.46 -16.32 5.11
CA LEU A 281 -10.34 -15.48 5.52
C LEU A 281 -10.24 -15.41 7.05
N LEU A 282 -9.05 -15.68 7.58
CA LEU A 282 -8.78 -15.69 9.02
C LEU A 282 -7.69 -14.69 9.39
N TRP A 283 -7.75 -14.16 10.61
CA TRP A 283 -6.66 -13.36 11.19
C TRP A 283 -6.36 -13.84 12.59
N TYR A 284 -5.18 -14.44 12.79
CA TYR A 284 -4.86 -15.24 13.98
C TYR A 284 -5.90 -16.33 14.26
N GLY A 285 -6.41 -16.97 13.20
CA GLY A 285 -7.49 -17.95 13.28
C GLY A 285 -8.87 -17.36 13.60
N LEU A 286 -9.02 -16.04 13.73
CA LEU A 286 -10.32 -15.39 13.99
C LEU A 286 -11.04 -15.08 12.67
N PRO A 287 -12.31 -15.51 12.50
CA PRO A 287 -13.09 -15.24 11.28
C PRO A 287 -13.76 -13.86 11.36
N LEU A 288 -12.98 -12.79 11.19
CA LEU A 288 -13.49 -11.42 11.26
C LEU A 288 -14.41 -11.05 10.08
N TRP A 289 -14.43 -11.85 9.02
CA TRP A 289 -15.13 -11.58 7.77
C TRP A 289 -16.52 -12.19 7.66
N ASN A 290 -16.93 -13.06 8.61
CA ASN A 290 -18.27 -13.65 8.63
C ASN A 290 -19.40 -12.62 8.75
N LYS A 291 -19.11 -11.42 9.27
CA LYS A 291 -20.06 -10.32 9.39
C LYS A 291 -19.51 -9.07 8.71
N ALA A 292 -20.33 -8.43 7.89
CA ALA A 292 -19.95 -7.19 7.21
C ALA A 292 -19.49 -6.10 8.20
N THR A 293 -20.10 -6.00 9.38
CA THR A 293 -19.74 -4.98 10.39
C THR A 293 -18.32 -5.18 10.95
N SER A 294 -17.91 -6.42 11.24
CA SER A 294 -16.57 -6.71 11.74
C SER A 294 -15.52 -6.57 10.65
N GLY A 295 -15.81 -7.04 9.42
CA GLY A 295 -14.93 -6.88 8.26
C GLY A 295 -14.69 -5.40 7.94
N ILE A 296 -15.76 -4.61 7.80
CA ILE A 296 -15.68 -3.15 7.59
C ILE A 296 -14.94 -2.46 8.73
N GLY A 297 -15.25 -2.82 9.98
CA GLY A 297 -14.59 -2.26 11.16
C GLY A 297 -13.08 -2.50 11.15
N PHE A 298 -12.65 -3.72 10.83
CA PHE A 298 -11.24 -4.08 10.75
C PHE A 298 -10.51 -3.36 9.61
N MET A 299 -11.13 -3.25 8.43
CA MET A 299 -10.59 -2.46 7.31
C MET A 299 -10.40 -0.98 7.70
N LEU A 300 -11.41 -0.37 8.33
CA LEU A 300 -11.34 1.03 8.76
C LEU A 300 -10.25 1.26 9.80
N LEU A 301 -10.11 0.36 10.77
CA LEU A 301 -9.04 0.42 11.78
C LEU A 301 -7.65 0.31 11.14
N ASN A 302 -7.47 -0.63 10.22
CA ASN A 302 -6.22 -0.78 9.47
C ASN A 302 -5.89 0.51 8.69
N MET A 303 -6.84 1.03 7.89
CA MET A 303 -6.64 2.26 7.13
C MET A 303 -6.34 3.47 8.03
N ALA A 304 -7.03 3.61 9.17
CA ALA A 304 -6.81 4.69 10.13
C ALA A 304 -5.39 4.61 10.74
N TRP A 305 -4.95 3.42 11.12
CA TRP A 305 -3.60 3.18 11.66
C TRP A 305 -2.50 3.60 10.69
N TRP A 306 -2.60 3.18 9.43
CA TRP A 306 -1.61 3.54 8.41
C TRP A 306 -1.67 5.02 8.01
N THR A 307 -2.88 5.59 7.94
CA THR A 307 -3.07 7.04 7.72
C THR A 307 -2.37 7.86 8.80
N TYR A 308 -2.45 7.44 10.06
CA TYR A 308 -1.77 8.12 11.17
C TYR A 308 -0.26 8.17 10.95
N TRP A 309 0.39 7.05 10.64
CA TRP A 309 1.84 6.99 10.43
C TRP A 309 2.30 7.79 9.21
N ILE A 310 1.55 7.72 8.10
CA ILE A 310 1.81 8.53 6.91
C ILE A 310 1.71 10.02 7.24
N THR A 311 0.72 10.41 8.05
CA THR A 311 0.55 11.82 8.49
C THR A 311 1.73 12.29 9.35
N GLN A 312 2.30 11.43 10.20
CA GLN A 312 3.51 11.77 10.97
C GLN A 312 4.72 12.01 10.05
N ALA A 313 4.92 11.14 9.06
CA ALA A 313 5.97 11.29 8.06
C ALA A 313 5.80 12.58 7.22
N LEU A 314 4.56 12.86 6.78
CA LEU A 314 4.18 14.09 6.08
C LEU A 314 4.55 15.33 6.89
N LYS A 315 4.09 15.40 8.15
CA LYS A 315 4.36 16.53 9.03
C LYS A 315 5.87 16.77 9.16
N ARG A 316 6.66 15.71 9.34
CA ARG A 316 8.10 15.82 9.50
C ARG A 316 8.79 16.33 8.23
N ARG A 317 8.51 15.71 7.08
CA ARG A 317 9.11 16.12 5.79
C ARG A 317 8.67 17.49 5.32
N PHE A 318 7.46 17.91 5.66
CA PHE A 318 6.96 19.24 5.31
C PHE A 318 7.78 20.36 5.94
N HIS A 319 8.06 20.27 7.26
CA HIS A 319 8.80 21.32 7.97
C HIS A 319 10.30 21.26 7.65
N ASN A 320 10.87 20.06 7.49
CA ASN A 320 12.28 19.90 7.20
C ASN A 320 12.50 18.96 6.00
N PRO A 321 12.70 19.50 4.79
CA PRO A 321 12.90 18.68 3.59
C PRO A 321 14.22 17.88 3.63
N LEU A 322 15.21 18.30 4.42
CA LEU A 322 16.52 17.64 4.52
C LEU A 322 16.60 16.57 5.62
N ALA A 323 15.67 16.55 6.58
CA ALA A 323 15.67 15.57 7.67
C ALA A 323 14.94 14.28 7.27
N THR A 324 15.37 13.13 7.78
CA THR A 324 14.82 11.80 7.47
C THR A 324 13.28 11.75 7.54
N VAL A 325 12.65 10.88 6.73
CA VAL A 325 11.18 10.79 6.62
C VAL A 325 10.54 10.43 7.96
N LEU A 326 11.15 9.49 8.67
CA LEU A 326 10.72 9.01 9.98
C LEU A 326 11.79 9.29 11.04
N SER A 327 11.36 9.45 12.28
CA SER A 327 12.27 9.28 13.43
C SER A 327 12.57 7.82 13.67
N LYS A 328 13.71 7.55 14.31
CA LYS A 328 14.09 6.20 14.74
C LYS A 328 13.10 5.61 15.74
N SER A 329 12.56 6.42 16.66
CA SER A 329 11.53 5.97 17.60
C SER A 329 10.23 5.61 16.90
N GLN A 330 9.82 6.36 15.87
CA GLN A 330 8.61 6.05 15.11
C GLN A 330 8.78 4.74 14.31
N SER A 331 9.97 4.46 13.77
CA SER A 331 10.17 3.21 13.03
C SER A 331 9.98 1.98 13.91
N TYR A 332 10.42 1.99 15.17
CA TYR A 332 10.23 0.85 16.09
C TYR A 332 8.75 0.49 16.29
N TRP A 333 7.89 1.50 16.51
CA TRP A 333 6.45 1.30 16.66
C TRP A 333 5.80 0.82 15.37
N ILE A 334 6.17 1.42 14.23
CA ILE A 334 5.65 1.00 12.92
C ILE A 334 6.04 -0.45 12.65
N THR A 335 7.31 -0.83 12.84
CA THR A 335 7.81 -2.20 12.64
C THR A 335 7.09 -3.22 13.51
N GLY A 336 6.91 -2.92 14.80
CA GLY A 336 6.15 -3.79 15.69
C GLY A 336 4.71 -3.99 15.19
N SER A 337 4.02 -2.90 14.82
CA SER A 337 2.66 -3.01 14.30
C SER A 337 2.57 -3.72 12.94
N TYR A 338 3.56 -3.54 12.08
CA TYR A 338 3.63 -4.17 10.76
C TYR A 338 3.80 -5.69 10.85
N VAL A 339 4.69 -6.15 11.72
CA VAL A 339 4.88 -7.60 11.93
C VAL A 339 3.65 -8.23 12.55
N VAL A 340 3.06 -7.60 13.58
CA VAL A 340 1.85 -8.13 14.23
C VAL A 340 0.70 -8.26 13.23
N ILE A 341 0.45 -7.26 12.40
CA ILE A 341 -0.69 -7.36 11.47
C ILE A 341 -0.48 -8.44 10.41
N LEU A 342 0.73 -8.57 9.85
CA LEU A 342 1.03 -9.55 8.81
C LEU A 342 1.05 -10.98 9.33
N VAL A 343 1.58 -11.21 10.53
CA VAL A 343 1.59 -12.55 11.14
C VAL A 343 0.18 -13.09 11.33
N GLY A 344 -0.80 -12.23 11.62
CA GLY A 344 -2.19 -12.66 11.68
C GLY A 344 -2.69 -13.29 10.37
N PHE A 345 -2.20 -12.83 9.22
CA PHE A 345 -2.49 -13.41 7.89
C PHE A 345 -1.54 -14.54 7.48
N VAL A 346 -0.46 -14.80 8.22
CA VAL A 346 0.37 -16.01 8.05
C VAL A 346 -0.32 -17.21 8.68
N LEU A 347 -0.93 -17.02 9.85
CA LEU A 347 -1.51 -18.08 10.68
C LEU A 347 -2.96 -18.42 10.30
N GLN A 348 -3.25 -18.48 9.00
CA GLN A 348 -4.59 -18.79 8.49
C GLN A 348 -4.86 -20.30 8.38
N THR A 349 -3.81 -21.10 8.22
CA THR A 349 -3.91 -22.55 8.04
C THR A 349 -3.05 -23.29 9.06
N THR A 350 -3.37 -24.54 9.31
CA THR A 350 -2.54 -25.46 10.11
C THR A 350 -1.73 -26.42 9.24
N GLU A 351 -1.90 -26.38 7.92
CA GLU A 351 -1.13 -27.21 6.99
C GLU A 351 0.32 -26.73 6.89
N SER A 352 1.27 -27.57 7.32
CA SER A 352 2.70 -27.22 7.37
C SER A 352 3.25 -26.65 6.05
N TYR A 353 2.89 -27.26 4.91
CA TYR A 353 3.36 -26.82 3.59
C TYR A 353 2.89 -25.40 3.24
N ARG A 354 1.58 -25.11 3.36
CA ARG A 354 1.02 -23.78 3.06
C ARG A 354 1.51 -22.72 4.04
N LEU A 355 1.71 -23.10 5.29
CA LEU A 355 2.21 -22.21 6.33
C LEU A 355 3.68 -21.85 6.10
N PHE A 356 4.50 -22.79 5.60
CA PHE A 356 5.85 -22.51 5.12
C PHE A 356 5.86 -21.51 3.96
N ASP A 357 5.01 -21.71 2.95
CA ASP A 357 4.87 -20.77 1.82
C ASP A 357 4.42 -19.38 2.29
N SER A 358 3.57 -19.32 3.30
CA SER A 358 3.15 -18.06 3.95
C SER A 358 4.31 -17.34 4.63
N PHE A 359 5.25 -18.05 5.25
CA PHE A 359 6.48 -17.45 5.79
C PHE A 359 7.44 -16.98 4.69
N VAL A 360 7.51 -17.67 3.56
CA VAL A 360 8.24 -17.19 2.37
C VAL A 360 7.62 -15.88 1.87
N ALA A 361 6.29 -15.82 1.74
CA ALA A 361 5.58 -14.60 1.38
C ALA A 361 5.81 -13.48 2.41
N LEU A 362 5.80 -13.79 3.72
CA LEU A 362 6.12 -12.83 4.78
C LEU A 362 7.52 -12.21 4.57
N GLN A 363 8.52 -13.01 4.15
CA GLN A 363 9.87 -12.52 3.90
C GLN A 363 9.92 -11.47 2.76
N ILE A 364 9.08 -11.60 1.73
CA ILE A 364 8.93 -10.59 0.67
C ILE A 364 8.44 -9.27 1.30
N PHE A 365 7.37 -9.33 2.11
CA PHE A 365 6.80 -8.16 2.77
C PHE A 365 7.77 -7.50 3.76
N LEU A 366 8.51 -8.30 4.54
CA LEU A 366 9.53 -7.79 5.46
C LEU A 366 10.64 -7.09 4.68
N THR A 367 11.15 -7.71 3.62
CA THR A 367 12.20 -7.11 2.81
C THR A 367 11.74 -5.80 2.19
N ALA A 368 10.56 -5.77 1.56
CA ALA A 368 10.00 -4.56 0.97
C ALA A 368 9.85 -3.44 2.02
N PHE A 369 9.34 -3.77 3.21
CA PHE A 369 9.20 -2.84 4.31
C PHE A 369 10.55 -2.31 4.82
N PHE A 370 11.55 -3.16 4.97
CA PHE A 370 12.88 -2.73 5.41
C PHE A 370 13.60 -1.89 4.36
N LEU A 371 13.39 -2.11 3.07
CA LEU A 371 13.89 -1.23 2.01
C LEU A 371 13.28 0.18 2.12
N LEU A 372 11.98 0.27 2.40
CA LEU A 372 11.32 1.55 2.70
C LEU A 372 11.88 2.20 3.96
N LEU A 373 12.10 1.44 5.04
CA LEU A 373 12.69 1.95 6.28
C LEU A 373 14.13 2.44 6.10
N ILE A 374 14.96 1.72 5.33
CA ILE A 374 16.32 2.14 4.99
C ILE A 374 16.26 3.52 4.32
N GLY A 375 15.42 3.69 3.29
CA GLY A 375 15.24 4.98 2.63
C GLY A 375 14.66 6.07 3.56
N ALA A 376 13.76 5.70 4.48
CA ALA A 376 13.09 6.62 5.38
C ALA A 376 13.96 7.10 6.56
N LEU A 377 14.92 6.29 7.01
CA LEU A 377 15.74 6.53 8.20
C LEU A 377 17.18 6.93 7.90
N SER A 378 17.70 6.63 6.70
CA SER A 378 19.09 6.91 6.37
C SER A 378 19.36 8.41 6.15
N PRO A 379 20.17 9.06 7.01
CA PRO A 379 20.53 10.45 6.81
C PRO A 379 21.50 10.62 5.63
N HIS A 380 21.47 11.79 5.01
CA HIS A 380 22.40 12.14 3.93
C HIS A 380 23.79 12.52 4.46
N ARG A 381 24.78 12.54 3.55
CA ARG A 381 26.18 12.87 3.86
C ARG A 381 26.38 14.08 4.77
N GLN A 382 25.72 15.21 4.50
CA GLN A 382 25.93 16.44 5.28
C GLN A 382 25.50 16.25 6.75
N ALA A 383 24.31 15.68 6.98
CA ALA A 383 23.84 15.39 8.32
C ALA A 383 24.78 14.44 9.09
N LEU A 384 25.34 13.43 8.40
CA LEU A 384 26.32 12.51 8.98
C LEU A 384 27.67 13.16 9.27
N GLN A 385 28.13 14.07 8.41
CA GLN A 385 29.36 14.83 8.63
C GLN A 385 29.21 15.77 9.83
N ASP A 386 28.10 16.49 9.89
CA ASP A 386 27.79 17.38 11.01
C ASP A 386 27.68 16.58 12.31
N TRP A 387 27.02 15.41 12.27
CA TRP A 387 26.97 14.51 13.41
C TRP A 387 28.37 14.02 13.81
N ALA A 388 29.16 13.51 12.87
CA ALA A 388 30.51 13.00 13.15
C ALA A 388 31.43 14.09 13.72
N ARG A 389 31.29 15.33 13.23
CA ARG A 389 32.05 16.49 13.70
C ARG A 389 31.59 16.96 15.07
N TYR A 390 30.29 17.15 15.31
CA TYR A 390 29.81 17.82 16.52
C TYR A 390 29.39 16.88 17.66
N ARG A 391 29.40 15.55 17.46
CA ARG A 391 29.01 14.58 18.51
C ARG A 391 29.79 14.70 19.83
N HIS A 392 31.05 15.16 19.78
CA HIS A 392 31.88 15.33 20.97
C HIS A 392 31.54 16.61 21.75
N GLN A 393 30.96 17.62 21.07
CA GLN A 393 30.51 18.87 21.69
C GLN A 393 29.11 18.78 22.29
N MET A 394 28.29 17.83 21.83
CA MET A 394 26.99 17.50 22.44
C MET A 394 27.11 16.92 23.86
N GLY A 395 28.34 16.74 24.36
CA GLY A 395 28.67 16.18 25.68
C GLY A 395 28.44 17.09 26.89
N SER A 396 27.96 18.35 26.75
CA SER A 396 27.61 19.14 27.94
C SER A 396 26.38 18.57 28.69
N ASN A 397 25.54 17.81 27.99
CA ASN A 397 24.56 16.90 28.58
C ASN A 397 24.98 15.47 28.25
N LYS A 398 25.33 14.67 29.25
CA LYS A 398 25.84 13.28 29.20
C LYS A 398 24.96 12.29 28.39
N ARG A 399 24.76 12.48 27.09
CA ARG A 399 24.11 11.49 26.21
C ARG A 399 25.17 10.47 25.79
N SER A 400 24.97 9.22 26.17
CA SER A 400 25.82 8.12 25.73
C SER A 400 25.73 7.95 24.21
N LEU A 401 26.85 7.57 23.57
CA LEU A 401 26.92 7.32 22.12
C LEU A 401 25.86 6.32 21.65
N ALA A 402 25.58 5.29 22.46
CA ALA A 402 24.55 4.28 22.18
C ALA A 402 23.15 4.90 22.11
N LYS A 403 22.79 5.77 23.06
CA LYS A 403 21.49 6.46 23.06
C LYS A 403 21.34 7.35 21.83
N ASP A 404 22.42 8.00 21.40
CA ASP A 404 22.40 8.84 20.21
C ASP A 404 22.35 8.04 18.90
N LEU A 405 22.96 6.85 18.84
CA LEU A 405 22.84 5.95 17.69
C LEU A 405 21.41 5.38 17.53
N ILE A 406 20.75 5.07 18.65
CA ILE A 406 19.40 4.49 18.67
C ILE A 406 18.32 5.57 18.43
N PHE A 407 18.45 6.75 19.05
CA PHE A 407 17.38 7.76 18.99
C PHE A 407 17.72 9.01 18.18
N GLY A 408 19.00 9.24 17.88
CA GLY A 408 19.45 10.46 17.20
C GLY A 408 19.11 10.47 15.72
N ASP A 409 18.39 11.50 15.27
CA ASP A 409 17.94 11.65 13.88
C ASP A 409 19.07 11.90 12.87
N LYS A 410 20.21 12.44 13.32
CA LYS A 410 21.37 12.76 12.48
C LYS A 410 22.44 11.65 12.47
N SER A 411 22.32 10.70 13.39
CA SER A 411 23.29 9.61 13.52
C SER A 411 23.02 8.50 12.49
N PRO A 412 24.02 7.67 12.14
CA PRO A 412 23.84 6.58 11.18
C PRO A 412 22.61 5.72 11.46
N SER A 413 21.93 5.27 10.40
CA SER A 413 20.68 4.50 10.53
C SER A 413 20.89 3.05 10.95
N LEU A 414 22.12 2.52 10.85
CA LEU A 414 22.44 1.11 11.10
C LEU A 414 21.91 0.60 12.44
N ALA A 415 22.23 1.27 13.55
CA ALA A 415 21.79 0.85 14.88
C ALA A 415 20.26 0.91 15.03
N ALA A 416 19.59 1.80 14.30
CA ALA A 416 18.14 1.85 14.30
C ALA A 416 17.53 0.72 13.48
N ILE A 417 18.12 0.38 12.33
CA ILE A 417 17.65 -0.72 11.51
C ILE A 417 17.90 -2.05 12.24
N ASP A 418 19.03 -2.20 12.90
CA ASP A 418 19.37 -3.35 13.74
C ASP A 418 18.34 -3.55 14.86
N LEU A 419 17.97 -2.49 15.58
CA LEU A 419 16.91 -2.60 16.60
C LEU A 419 15.54 -2.95 16.00
N ASN A 420 15.20 -2.44 14.80
CA ASN A 420 13.98 -2.87 14.10
C ASN A 420 14.04 -4.35 13.72
N VAL A 421 15.19 -4.83 13.24
CA VAL A 421 15.45 -6.26 12.95
C VAL A 421 15.30 -7.09 14.22
N CYS A 422 15.83 -6.64 15.36
CA CYS A 422 15.65 -7.32 16.65
C CYS A 422 14.18 -7.40 17.07
N ILE A 423 13.37 -6.35 16.86
CA ILE A 423 11.92 -6.38 17.15
C ILE A 423 11.24 -7.47 16.32
N VAL A 424 11.56 -7.56 15.02
CA VAL A 424 11.02 -8.61 14.13
C VAL A 424 11.48 -9.99 14.58
N ALA A 425 12.77 -10.18 14.86
CA ALA A 425 13.33 -11.44 15.32
C ALA A 425 12.68 -11.91 16.64
N LEU A 426 12.53 -11.00 17.61
CA LEU A 426 11.95 -11.26 18.92
C LEU A 426 10.49 -11.69 18.82
N TYR A 427 9.74 -11.13 17.87
CA TYR A 427 8.34 -11.50 17.67
C TYR A 427 8.18 -12.78 16.84
N LEU A 428 8.93 -12.92 15.74
CA LEU A 428 8.77 -14.05 14.82
C LEU A 428 9.39 -15.34 15.32
N THR A 429 10.47 -15.30 16.11
CA THR A 429 11.12 -16.53 16.59
C THR A 429 10.16 -17.37 17.44
N PRO A 430 9.46 -16.83 18.46
CA PRO A 430 8.44 -17.58 19.19
C PRO A 430 7.27 -18.02 18.30
N VAL A 431 6.82 -17.17 17.38
CA VAL A 431 5.71 -17.51 16.46
C VAL A 431 6.06 -18.74 15.62
N ILE A 432 7.24 -18.78 15.02
CA ILE A 432 7.69 -19.93 14.21
C ILE A 432 7.80 -21.18 15.07
N LEU A 433 8.37 -21.06 16.28
CA LEU A 433 8.53 -22.20 17.20
C LEU A 433 7.20 -22.79 17.69
N LEU A 434 6.16 -21.96 17.81
CA LEU A 434 4.83 -22.37 18.25
C LEU A 434 3.90 -22.79 17.09
N SER A 435 4.31 -22.55 15.85
CA SER A 435 3.50 -22.86 14.67
C SER A 435 3.62 -24.36 14.30
N PRO A 436 2.56 -24.97 13.72
CA PRO A 436 2.57 -26.38 13.32
C PRO A 436 3.34 -26.59 11.99
N LEU A 437 4.64 -26.27 12.00
CA LEU A 437 5.54 -26.41 10.84
C LEU A 437 6.17 -27.79 10.71
N GLU A 438 6.00 -28.67 11.70
CA GLU A 438 6.58 -30.02 11.73
C GLU A 438 8.10 -29.99 11.42
N ASP A 439 8.53 -30.67 10.36
CA ASP A 439 9.91 -30.75 9.87
C ASP A 439 10.44 -29.43 9.27
N LYS A 440 9.54 -28.53 8.83
CA LYS A 440 9.88 -27.22 8.25
C LYS A 440 10.20 -26.13 9.27
N THR A 441 10.15 -26.43 10.57
CA THR A 441 10.41 -25.47 11.65
C THR A 441 11.84 -24.91 11.58
N LEU A 442 12.84 -25.79 11.48
CA LEU A 442 14.25 -25.39 11.45
C LEU A 442 14.62 -24.64 10.15
N PRO A 443 14.22 -25.10 8.94
CA PRO A 443 14.35 -24.32 7.71
C PRO A 443 13.77 -22.90 7.83
N THR A 444 12.54 -22.77 8.34
CA THR A 444 11.88 -21.46 8.48
C THR A 444 12.64 -20.52 9.41
N LEU A 445 13.13 -21.02 10.55
CA LEU A 445 13.97 -20.26 11.47
C LEU A 445 15.29 -19.82 10.82
N ALA A 446 15.97 -20.73 10.12
CA ALA A 446 17.19 -20.41 9.40
C ALA A 446 16.96 -19.34 8.32
N GLY A 447 15.86 -19.48 7.57
CA GLY A 447 15.44 -18.54 6.53
C GLY A 447 15.16 -17.14 7.07
N LEU A 448 14.51 -17.05 8.24
CA LEU A 448 14.29 -15.79 8.95
C LEU A 448 15.64 -15.11 9.29
N TRP A 449 16.54 -15.80 9.99
CA TRP A 449 17.80 -15.20 10.44
C TRP A 449 18.73 -14.82 9.30
N LEU A 450 18.80 -15.62 8.22
CA LEU A 450 19.51 -15.28 7.00
C LEU A 450 18.89 -14.04 6.32
N GLY A 451 17.55 -13.98 6.23
CA GLY A 451 16.87 -12.82 5.64
C GLY A 451 17.08 -11.53 6.41
N LEU A 452 16.97 -11.59 7.74
CA LEU A 452 17.24 -10.45 8.63
C LEU A 452 18.71 -9.99 8.53
N SER A 453 19.64 -10.91 8.40
CA SER A 453 21.06 -10.60 8.18
C SER A 453 21.29 -9.93 6.82
N MET A 454 20.62 -10.38 5.76
CA MET A 454 20.67 -9.74 4.44
C MET A 454 20.12 -8.30 4.47
N ILE A 455 19.06 -8.03 5.23
CA ILE A 455 18.53 -6.67 5.44
C ILE A 455 19.60 -5.74 6.06
N LEU A 456 20.39 -6.22 7.01
CA LEU A 456 21.50 -5.43 7.60
C LEU A 456 22.60 -5.14 6.59
N ILE A 457 22.93 -6.10 5.71
CA ILE A 457 23.86 -5.88 4.61
C ILE A 457 23.32 -4.79 3.67
N TYR A 458 22.04 -4.85 3.31
CA TYR A 458 21.39 -3.83 2.48
C TYR A 458 21.45 -2.44 3.13
N ALA A 459 21.14 -2.35 4.42
CA ALA A 459 21.23 -1.11 5.18
C ALA A 459 22.65 -0.51 5.16
N LEU A 460 23.68 -1.34 5.37
CA LEU A 460 25.09 -0.93 5.33
C LEU A 460 25.50 -0.41 3.96
N VAL A 461 25.15 -1.15 2.89
CA VAL A 461 25.45 -0.77 1.51
C VAL A 461 24.76 0.54 1.16
N ALA A 462 23.46 0.67 1.46
CA ALA A 462 22.69 1.89 1.20
C ALA A 462 23.28 3.11 1.92
N GLN A 463 23.55 2.98 3.22
CA GLN A 463 24.11 4.05 4.03
C GLN A 463 25.48 4.50 3.53
N ARG A 464 26.32 3.57 3.08
CA ARG A 464 27.63 3.87 2.48
C ARG A 464 27.48 4.61 1.15
N MET A 465 26.56 4.21 0.28
CA MET A 465 26.28 4.91 -0.97
C MET A 465 25.81 6.35 -0.70
N LEU A 466 25.01 6.57 0.33
CA LEU A 466 24.54 7.90 0.73
C LEU A 466 25.65 8.82 1.31
N LEU A 467 26.78 8.26 1.73
CA LEU A 467 27.98 9.02 2.13
C LEU A 467 28.85 9.49 0.95
N MET A 468 28.61 8.98 -0.27
CA MET A 468 29.37 9.39 -1.45
C MET A 468 29.27 10.89 -1.68
N LYS A 469 30.36 11.48 -2.19
CA LYS A 469 30.44 12.92 -2.52
C LYS A 469 29.56 13.32 -3.72
N SER A 470 29.05 12.36 -4.49
CA SER A 470 28.25 12.61 -5.69
C SER A 470 26.85 13.18 -5.37
N SER A 471 26.36 14.09 -6.22
CA SER A 471 24.98 14.58 -6.19
C SER A 471 23.95 13.48 -6.50
N LYS A 472 24.36 12.43 -7.25
CA LYS A 472 23.51 11.30 -7.66
C LYS A 472 23.52 10.12 -6.67
N ARG A 473 23.99 10.33 -5.44
CA ARG A 473 24.10 9.29 -4.39
C ARG A 473 22.82 8.49 -4.13
N PHE A 474 21.64 9.10 -4.28
CA PHE A 474 20.37 8.42 -4.12
C PHE A 474 20.13 7.38 -5.23
N ILE A 475 20.38 7.77 -6.48
CA ILE A 475 20.30 6.88 -7.64
C ILE A 475 21.33 5.76 -7.50
N ALA A 476 22.55 6.08 -7.05
CA ALA A 476 23.59 5.07 -6.82
C ALA A 476 23.19 4.05 -5.73
N ALA A 477 22.61 4.52 -4.61
CA ALA A 477 22.10 3.65 -3.55
C ALA A 477 20.97 2.74 -4.06
N ALA A 478 19.99 3.31 -4.76
CA ALA A 478 18.87 2.56 -5.33
C ALA A 478 19.33 1.54 -6.38
N ALA A 479 20.23 1.93 -7.28
CA ALA A 479 20.80 1.05 -8.30
C ALA A 479 21.57 -0.11 -7.67
N MET A 480 22.45 0.16 -6.68
CA MET A 480 23.24 -0.88 -6.01
C MET A 480 22.35 -1.87 -5.25
N LEU A 481 21.34 -1.38 -4.51
CA LEU A 481 20.37 -2.25 -3.84
C LEU A 481 19.56 -3.06 -4.84
N GLY A 482 19.08 -2.43 -5.91
CA GLY A 482 18.34 -3.10 -6.98
C GLY A 482 19.16 -4.22 -7.61
N THR A 483 20.43 -3.97 -7.93
CA THR A 483 21.34 -5.01 -8.43
C THR A 483 21.52 -6.13 -7.42
N LEU A 484 21.73 -5.83 -6.13
CA LEU A 484 21.96 -6.84 -5.10
C LEU A 484 20.74 -7.74 -4.85
N ILE A 485 19.53 -7.24 -5.11
CA ILE A 485 18.27 -7.99 -4.95
C ILE A 485 17.94 -8.79 -6.22
N VAL A 486 18.02 -8.13 -7.39
CA VAL A 486 17.55 -8.69 -8.66
C VAL A 486 18.58 -9.63 -9.28
N LEU A 487 19.87 -9.29 -9.21
CA LEU A 487 20.92 -10.06 -9.88
C LEU A 487 21.01 -11.51 -9.39
N PRO A 488 20.93 -11.81 -8.08
CA PRO A 488 20.91 -13.21 -7.62
C PRO A 488 19.72 -13.98 -8.20
N ILE A 489 18.51 -13.41 -8.17
CA ILE A 489 17.30 -14.12 -8.64
C ILE A 489 17.37 -14.37 -10.15
N VAL A 490 17.60 -13.32 -10.94
CA VAL A 490 17.59 -13.40 -12.40
C VAL A 490 18.80 -14.19 -12.90
N GLY A 491 19.97 -13.98 -12.31
CA GLY A 491 21.20 -14.67 -12.69
C GLY A 491 21.12 -16.17 -12.41
N LEU A 492 20.65 -16.58 -11.22
CA LEU A 492 20.47 -17.99 -10.89
C LEU A 492 19.38 -18.65 -11.73
N GLY A 493 18.27 -17.94 -11.97
CA GLY A 493 17.20 -18.40 -12.85
C GLY A 493 17.68 -18.62 -14.29
N PHE A 494 18.44 -17.68 -14.87
CA PHE A 494 18.99 -17.79 -16.22
C PHE A 494 20.00 -18.93 -16.34
N LEU A 495 20.78 -19.20 -15.29
CA LEU A 495 21.72 -20.32 -15.23
C LEU A 495 21.03 -21.67 -14.96
N GLY A 496 19.71 -21.70 -14.76
CA GLY A 496 18.96 -22.92 -14.45
C GLY A 496 19.30 -23.53 -13.08
N ILE A 497 19.84 -22.72 -12.16
CA ILE A 497 20.24 -23.14 -10.81
C ILE A 497 19.03 -23.01 -9.89
N GLU A 498 18.26 -24.10 -9.79
CA GLU A 498 17.11 -24.18 -8.88
C GLU A 498 17.55 -24.49 -7.44
N PRO A 499 16.81 -24.02 -6.41
CA PRO A 499 17.09 -24.32 -5.01
C PRO A 499 17.19 -25.82 -4.69
N THR A 500 16.40 -26.64 -5.40
CA THR A 500 16.39 -28.11 -5.30
C THR A 500 17.69 -28.77 -5.77
N LYS A 501 18.37 -28.16 -6.75
CA LYS A 501 19.64 -28.66 -7.32
C LYS A 501 20.84 -28.13 -6.55
N MET A 502 20.83 -26.85 -6.22
CA MET A 502 21.91 -26.18 -5.51
C MET A 502 21.37 -25.03 -4.66
N ALA A 503 21.14 -25.30 -3.37
CA ALA A 503 20.55 -24.34 -2.44
C ALA A 503 21.50 -23.21 -2.00
N TRP A 504 22.81 -23.46 -1.93
CA TRP A 504 23.76 -22.54 -1.31
C TRP A 504 23.76 -21.08 -1.86
N PRO A 505 23.74 -20.83 -3.18
CA PRO A 505 23.70 -19.46 -3.71
C PRO A 505 22.45 -18.67 -3.30
N TRP A 506 21.32 -19.37 -3.16
CA TRP A 506 20.04 -18.78 -2.80
C TRP A 506 19.99 -18.31 -1.33
N LEU A 507 20.87 -18.83 -0.46
CA LEU A 507 21.00 -18.38 0.93
C LEU A 507 21.50 -16.93 1.07
N PHE A 508 22.13 -16.38 0.01
CA PHE A 508 22.55 -14.98 -0.08
C PHE A 508 21.60 -14.12 -0.93
N SER A 509 20.44 -14.65 -1.30
CA SER A 509 19.40 -13.91 -2.03
C SER A 509 18.48 -13.13 -1.09
N VAL A 510 17.48 -12.47 -1.64
CA VAL A 510 16.44 -11.77 -0.88
C VAL A 510 15.41 -12.73 -0.25
N LEU A 511 15.37 -14.00 -0.70
CA LEU A 511 14.44 -15.04 -0.22
C LEU A 511 15.18 -16.31 0.19
N PRO A 512 16.07 -16.26 1.20
CA PRO A 512 16.82 -17.43 1.65
C PRO A 512 15.92 -18.56 2.17
N THR A 513 14.70 -18.27 2.66
CA THR A 513 13.79 -19.29 3.21
C THR A 513 13.45 -20.37 2.19
N VAL A 514 13.28 -20.01 0.91
CA VAL A 514 13.01 -20.98 -0.18
C VAL A 514 14.12 -22.02 -0.32
N ALA A 515 15.36 -21.63 -0.04
CA ALA A 515 16.51 -22.50 -0.16
C ALA A 515 16.79 -23.33 1.09
N THR A 516 16.35 -22.86 2.26
CA THR A 516 16.63 -23.54 3.53
C THR A 516 15.98 -24.91 3.65
N GLU A 517 14.90 -25.18 2.91
CA GLU A 517 14.28 -26.51 2.84
C GLU A 517 15.21 -27.56 2.18
N TYR A 518 16.05 -27.12 1.24
CA TYR A 518 16.94 -28.00 0.48
C TYR A 518 18.42 -27.89 0.90
N ALA A 519 18.74 -26.99 1.82
CA ALA A 519 20.11 -26.71 2.24
C ALA A 519 20.55 -27.61 3.41
N THR A 520 21.81 -28.05 3.39
CA THR A 520 22.39 -28.77 4.53
C THR A 520 22.66 -27.81 5.69
N ALA A 521 22.59 -28.31 6.93
CA ALA A 521 22.87 -27.51 8.13
C ALA A 521 24.25 -26.83 8.10
N THR A 522 25.26 -27.49 7.53
CA THR A 522 26.61 -26.91 7.34
C THR A 522 26.58 -25.72 6.39
N SER A 523 25.88 -25.82 5.26
CA SER A 523 25.76 -24.73 4.30
C SER A 523 25.03 -23.52 4.88
N ILE A 524 24.00 -23.75 5.71
CA ILE A 524 23.27 -22.70 6.43
C ILE A 524 24.21 -22.00 7.44
N LEU A 525 24.93 -22.76 8.25
CA LEU A 525 25.85 -22.23 9.26
C LEU A 525 26.96 -21.39 8.62
N PHE A 526 27.62 -21.89 7.57
CA PHE A 526 28.67 -21.15 6.87
C PHE A 526 28.12 -19.90 6.16
N SER A 527 26.89 -19.96 5.62
CA SER A 527 26.24 -18.78 5.04
C SER A 527 25.96 -17.70 6.06
N LEU A 528 25.45 -18.08 7.24
CA LEU A 528 25.22 -17.15 8.36
C LEU A 528 26.53 -16.50 8.82
N LEU A 529 27.58 -17.30 9.04
CA LEU A 529 28.91 -16.80 9.41
C LEU A 529 29.48 -15.86 8.34
N GLY A 530 29.32 -16.19 7.06
CA GLY A 530 29.74 -15.35 5.94
C GLY A 530 29.00 -14.01 5.89
N GLN A 531 27.69 -14.01 6.14
CA GLN A 531 26.89 -12.78 6.24
C GLN A 531 27.32 -11.92 7.42
N TRP A 532 27.54 -12.52 8.59
CA TRP A 532 27.98 -11.79 9.80
C TRP A 532 29.40 -11.24 9.67
N LEU A 533 30.31 -11.98 9.03
CA LEU A 533 31.64 -11.48 8.66
C LEU A 533 31.51 -10.25 7.76
N THR A 534 30.66 -10.33 6.73
CA THR A 534 30.39 -9.22 5.80
C THR A 534 29.84 -7.99 6.53
N ILE A 535 28.85 -8.17 7.40
CA ILE A 535 28.26 -7.12 8.24
C ILE A 535 29.35 -6.46 9.09
N THR A 536 30.21 -7.25 9.74
CA THR A 536 31.29 -6.76 10.61
C THR A 536 32.30 -5.93 9.83
N VAL A 537 32.78 -6.44 8.68
CA VAL A 537 33.74 -5.75 7.81
C VAL A 537 33.16 -4.44 7.29
N LEU A 538 31.93 -4.44 6.77
CA LEU A 538 31.26 -3.24 6.26
C LEU A 538 31.00 -2.21 7.37
N SER A 539 30.60 -2.66 8.57
CA SER A 539 30.38 -1.79 9.73
C SER A 539 31.68 -1.14 10.21
N PHE A 540 32.79 -1.89 10.20
CA PHE A 540 34.11 -1.36 10.53
C PHE A 540 34.56 -0.31 9.51
N GLN A 541 34.42 -0.60 8.21
CA GLN A 541 34.73 0.34 7.13
C GLN A 541 33.89 1.63 7.24
N MET A 542 32.59 1.50 7.52
CA MET A 542 31.68 2.61 7.72
C MET A 542 32.11 3.49 8.90
N THR A 543 32.48 2.87 10.02
CA THR A 543 32.97 3.57 11.21
C THR A 543 34.26 4.34 10.93
N ARG A 544 35.20 3.73 10.19
CA ARG A 544 36.44 4.39 9.76
C ARG A 544 36.15 5.60 8.87
N GLN A 545 35.26 5.46 7.89
CA GLN A 545 34.89 6.56 6.99
C GLN A 545 34.21 7.72 7.74
N LEU A 546 33.32 7.43 8.69
CA LEU A 546 32.68 8.46 9.51
C LEU A 546 33.68 9.22 10.38
N ARG A 547 34.68 8.53 10.95
CA ARG A 547 35.76 9.17 11.72
C ARG A 547 36.53 10.15 10.85
N LEU A 548 37.00 9.71 9.67
CA LEU A 548 37.70 10.56 8.71
C LEU A 548 36.85 11.75 8.24
N ALA A 549 35.55 11.54 8.02
CA ALA A 549 34.64 12.60 7.58
C ALA A 549 34.36 13.65 8.67
N GLY A 550 34.57 13.30 9.95
CA GLY A 550 34.43 14.18 11.10
C GLY A 550 35.68 14.99 11.45
N GLU A 551 36.84 14.69 10.85
CA GLU A 551 38.08 15.45 11.09
C GLU A 551 37.94 16.89 10.56
N SER A 552 38.39 17.87 11.35
CA SER A 552 38.40 19.28 10.92
C SER A 552 39.43 19.48 9.81
N GLN A 553 39.12 20.32 8.83
CA GLN A 553 40.07 20.70 7.78
C GLN A 553 41.36 21.30 8.37
N THR A 554 41.28 22.01 9.50
CA THR A 554 42.44 22.55 10.24
C THR A 554 43.38 21.45 10.74
N LYS A 555 42.85 20.35 11.27
CA LYS A 555 43.66 19.21 11.71
C LYS A 555 44.33 18.46 10.55
N ALA A 556 43.69 18.43 9.38
CA ALA A 556 44.30 17.89 8.16
C ALA A 556 45.36 18.82 7.57
N LEU A 557 45.19 20.14 7.70
CA LEU A 557 46.15 21.16 7.27
C LEU A 557 47.37 21.28 8.20
N LEU A 558 47.21 21.02 9.50
CA LEU A 558 48.29 21.03 10.51
C LEU A 558 49.07 19.70 10.59
N ALA A 559 48.64 18.67 9.85
CA ALA A 559 49.32 17.37 9.78
C ALA A 559 50.27 17.25 8.56
N HIS A 560 50.29 18.28 7.72
CA HIS A 560 51.29 18.55 6.68
C HIS A 560 52.18 19.70 7.16
#